data_AF-A0A920MP14-F1
#
_entry.id   AF-A0A920MP14-F1
#
_cell.length_a   1.000
_cell.length_b   1.000
_cell.length_c   1.000
_cell.angle_alpha   90.00
_cell.angle_beta   90.00
_cell.angle_gamma   90.00
#
_symmetry.space_group_name_H-M   'P 1'
#
loop_
_entity.id
_entity.type
_entity.pdbx_description
1 polymer ?
#
loop_
_entity_poly.entity_id
_entity_poly.type
_entity_poly.pdbx_seq_one_letter_code
_entity_poly.pdbx_strand_id
1 'polypeptide(L)'
;MVKNNDVVFSIGPAGTGKTFLSVAFAVAALENHEVDRIILCRPAVEAGESLGFLPGDLKEKVDPYLALFMILLSFLYAENKLVQLLERKIIEVVPLAYMRGRTLDSAYMILDEAQNASVLQMKMFLTRLGIGSRAIITGDVTQIDLPKTHLTQVYYRRVNY
;
A
#
# COMPACT_ATOMS: atom_id res chain seq x y z
N MET A 1 18.56 -4.79 4.24
CA MET A 1 17.84 -3.52 4.56
C MET A 1 16.40 -3.77 4.99
N VAL A 2 15.56 -4.44 4.18
CA VAL A 2 14.13 -4.62 4.51
C VAL A 2 13.87 -5.44 5.79
N LYS A 3 14.67 -6.47 6.07
CA LYS A 3 14.47 -7.34 7.24
C LYS A 3 14.81 -6.72 8.60
N ASN A 4 15.58 -5.62 8.62
CA ASN A 4 16.13 -5.04 9.86
C ASN A 4 15.49 -3.70 10.23
N ASN A 5 14.49 -3.24 9.48
CA ASN A 5 13.82 -1.96 9.72
C ASN A 5 12.32 -2.19 9.78
N ASP A 6 11.67 -1.53 10.75
CA ASP A 6 10.21 -1.59 10.88
C ASP A 6 9.51 -0.81 9.75
N VAL A 7 10.19 0.19 9.17
CA VAL A 7 9.67 0.99 8.06
C VAL A 7 10.73 1.18 6.99
N VAL A 8 10.35 0.93 5.74
CA VAL A 8 11.21 1.10 4.56
C VAL A 8 10.51 1.96 3.51
N PHE A 9 11.22 2.94 2.96
CA PHE A 9 10.77 3.70 1.80
C PHE A 9 11.50 3.19 0.55
N SER A 10 10.72 2.68 -0.41
CA SER A 10 11.20 2.20 -1.71
C SER A 10 10.81 3.19 -2.80
N ILE A 11 11.70 4.14 -3.09
CA ILE A 11 11.45 5.25 -4.01
C ILE A 11 12.20 5.04 -5.31
N GLY A 12 11.52 5.22 -6.44
CA GLY A 12 12.16 5.21 -7.75
C GLY A 12 11.16 5.25 -8.92
N PRO A 13 11.64 5.38 -10.17
CA PRO A 13 10.79 5.48 -11.35
C PRO A 13 9.89 4.26 -11.56
N ALA A 14 8.74 4.42 -12.23
CA ALA A 14 7.90 3.29 -12.66
C ALA A 14 8.71 2.23 -13.44
N GLY A 15 8.30 0.97 -13.31
CA GLY A 15 8.98 -0.16 -13.96
C GLY A 15 10.20 -0.71 -13.20
N THR A 16 10.64 -0.09 -12.10
CA THR A 16 11.79 -0.59 -11.28
C THR A 16 11.45 -1.73 -10.31
N GLY A 17 10.24 -2.30 -10.40
CA GLY A 17 9.84 -3.49 -9.62
C GLY A 17 9.53 -3.24 -8.14
N LYS A 18 9.44 -1.98 -7.70
CA LYS A 18 9.23 -1.58 -6.28
C LYS A 18 8.03 -2.29 -5.64
N THR A 19 6.88 -2.22 -6.30
CA THR A 19 5.63 -2.81 -5.80
C THR A 19 5.70 -4.33 -5.77
N PHE A 20 6.20 -4.96 -6.85
CA PHE A 20 6.38 -6.41 -6.92
C PHE A 20 7.30 -6.91 -5.79
N LEU A 21 8.47 -6.30 -5.62
CA LEU A 21 9.41 -6.67 -4.56
C LEU A 21 8.81 -6.47 -3.17
N SER A 22 8.04 -5.40 -2.96
CA SER A 22 7.36 -5.15 -1.69
C SER A 22 6.38 -6.28 -1.36
N VAL A 23 5.53 -6.67 -2.32
CA VAL A 23 4.59 -7.79 -2.17
C VAL A 23 5.34 -9.10 -1.94
N ALA A 24 6.41 -9.36 -2.67
CA ALA A 24 7.23 -10.57 -2.49
C ALA A 24 7.84 -10.64 -1.08
N PHE A 25 8.34 -9.52 -0.52
CA PHE A 25 8.84 -9.48 0.85
C PHE A 25 7.74 -9.71 1.88
N ALA A 26 6.55 -9.15 1.68
CA ALA A 26 5.42 -9.36 2.58
C ALA A 26 4.95 -10.82 2.59
N VAL A 27 4.85 -11.44 1.41
CA VAL A 27 4.53 -12.87 1.26
C VAL A 27 5.58 -13.73 1.93
N ALA A 28 6.87 -13.45 1.71
CA ALA A 28 7.94 -14.20 2.37
C ALA A 28 7.87 -14.09 3.91
N ALA A 29 7.55 -12.90 4.45
CA ALA A 29 7.39 -12.71 5.88
C ALA A 29 6.18 -13.49 6.43
N LEU A 30 5.07 -13.53 5.70
CA LEU A 30 3.87 -14.28 6.08
C LEU A 30 4.14 -15.79 6.10
N GLU A 31 4.77 -16.33 5.05
CA GLU A 31 5.09 -17.77 4.96
C GLU A 31 6.13 -18.21 5.99
N ASN A 32 7.03 -17.30 6.41
CA ASN A 32 8.00 -17.55 7.47
C ASN A 32 7.41 -17.35 8.89
N HIS A 33 6.12 -17.04 9.02
CA HIS A 33 5.47 -16.72 10.29
C HIS A 33 6.13 -15.55 11.05
N GLU A 34 6.75 -14.62 10.32
CA GLU A 34 7.29 -13.38 10.89
C GLU A 34 6.18 -12.35 11.15
N VAL A 35 5.05 -12.50 10.46
CA VAL A 35 3.83 -11.69 10.55
C VAL A 35 2.63 -12.61 10.37
N ASP A 36 1.47 -12.19 10.88
CA ASP A 36 0.22 -12.95 10.83
C ASP A 36 -0.67 -12.54 9.64
N ARG A 37 -0.41 -11.36 9.06
CA ARG A 37 -1.23 -10.79 7.97
C ARG A 37 -0.48 -9.81 7.09
N ILE A 38 -0.99 -9.60 5.89
CA ILE A 38 -0.53 -8.60 4.92
C ILE A 38 -1.66 -7.61 4.65
N ILE A 39 -1.33 -6.32 4.71
CA ILE A 39 -2.26 -5.22 4.44
C ILE A 39 -1.73 -4.40 3.26
N LEU A 40 -2.40 -4.46 2.12
CA LEU A 40 -2.04 -3.75 0.90
C LEU A 40 -2.94 -2.51 0.76
N CYS A 41 -2.32 -1.34 0.72
CA CYS A 41 -2.99 -0.05 0.68
C CYS A 41 -2.52 0.78 -0.50
N ARG A 42 -3.45 1.55 -1.08
CA ARG A 42 -3.15 2.59 -2.05
C ARG A 42 -3.96 3.85 -1.73
N PRO A 43 -3.39 5.07 -1.83
CA PRO A 43 -4.17 6.30 -1.75
C PRO A 43 -5.20 6.31 -2.88
N ALA A 44 -6.41 6.75 -2.58
CA ALA A 44 -7.34 7.10 -3.65
C ALA A 44 -6.75 8.30 -4.40
N VAL A 45 -6.56 8.15 -5.70
CA VAL A 45 -6.18 9.26 -6.58
C VAL A 45 -7.48 9.74 -7.20
N GLU A 46 -7.93 10.91 -6.81
CA GLU A 46 -9.02 11.57 -7.53
C GLU A 46 -8.42 12.02 -8.87
N ALA A 47 -8.61 11.22 -9.92
CA ALA A 47 -8.27 11.59 -11.30
C ALA A 47 -9.27 12.65 -11.82
N GLY A 48 -9.49 13.72 -11.05
CA GLY A 48 -10.53 14.73 -11.29
C GLY A 48 -11.94 14.31 -10.88
N GLU A 49 -12.17 13.04 -10.56
CA GLU A 49 -13.43 12.52 -10.03
C GLU A 49 -13.24 12.05 -8.59
N SER A 50 -14.05 12.56 -7.65
CA SER A 50 -14.05 11.99 -6.29
C SER A 50 -14.46 10.53 -6.36
N LEU A 51 -13.99 9.69 -5.44
CA LEU A 51 -14.47 8.30 -5.31
C LEU A 51 -16.02 8.23 -5.24
N GLY A 52 -16.67 9.33 -4.82
CA GLY A 52 -18.12 9.52 -4.87
C GLY A 52 -18.73 9.58 -6.28
N PHE A 53 -18.00 10.01 -7.32
CA PHE A 53 -18.48 10.24 -8.68
C PHE A 53 -18.34 9.05 -9.64
N LEU A 54 -17.45 8.09 -9.37
CA LEU A 54 -17.36 6.86 -10.18
C LEU A 54 -18.72 6.12 -10.12
N PRO A 55 -19.39 5.82 -11.24
CA PRO A 55 -20.65 5.09 -11.20
C PRO A 55 -20.43 3.66 -10.70
N GLY A 56 -21.38 3.12 -9.93
CA GLY A 56 -21.31 1.75 -9.43
C GLY A 56 -21.32 1.62 -7.90
N ASP A 57 -21.36 0.38 -7.42
CA ASP A 57 -21.25 0.08 -5.99
C ASP A 57 -19.83 0.37 -5.46
N LEU A 58 -19.67 0.37 -4.13
CA LEU A 58 -18.35 0.65 -3.52
C LEU A 58 -17.27 -0.35 -3.97
N LYS A 59 -17.66 -1.55 -4.42
CA LYS A 59 -16.75 -2.59 -4.88
C LYS A 59 -16.24 -2.27 -6.29
N GLU A 60 -17.13 -1.90 -7.21
CA GLU A 60 -16.81 -1.47 -8.58
C GLU A 60 -15.90 -0.23 -8.61
N LYS A 61 -16.06 0.69 -7.65
CA LYS A 61 -15.21 1.89 -7.51
C LYS A 61 -13.80 1.59 -6.99
N VAL A 62 -13.65 0.52 -6.21
CA VAL A 62 -12.38 0.13 -5.57
C VAL A 62 -11.61 -0.86 -6.45
N ASP A 63 -12.31 -1.54 -7.37
CA ASP A 63 -11.83 -2.58 -8.26
C ASP A 63 -10.52 -2.25 -9.02
N PRO A 64 -10.33 -1.03 -9.58
CA PRO A 64 -9.08 -0.69 -10.27
C PRO A 64 -7.84 -0.74 -9.36
N TYR A 65 -8.00 -0.43 -8.07
CA TYR A 65 -6.93 -0.46 -7.08
C TYR A 65 -6.66 -1.88 -6.58
N LEU A 66 -7.66 -2.76 -6.62
CA LEU A 66 -7.55 -4.16 -6.23
C LEU A 66 -6.84 -4.98 -7.32
N ALA A 67 -7.12 -4.69 -8.59
CA ALA A 67 -6.67 -5.50 -9.73
C ALA A 67 -5.15 -5.72 -9.75
N LEU A 68 -4.34 -4.66 -9.57
CA LEU A 68 -2.89 -4.79 -9.61
C LEU A 68 -2.37 -5.71 -8.49
N PHE A 69 -2.83 -5.54 -7.26
CA PHE A 69 -2.41 -6.39 -6.15
C PHE A 69 -2.87 -7.83 -6.33
N MET A 70 -4.08 -8.05 -6.85
CA MET A 70 -4.59 -9.40 -7.16
C MET A 70 -3.72 -10.11 -8.20
N ILE A 71 -3.29 -9.39 -9.24
CA ILE A 71 -2.35 -9.91 -10.24
C ILE A 71 -0.98 -10.23 -9.60
N LEU A 72 -0.45 -9.34 -8.77
CA LEU A 72 0.85 -9.58 -8.12
C LEU A 72 0.80 -10.81 -7.19
N LEU A 73 -0.28 -10.98 -6.46
CA LEU A 73 -0.49 -12.11 -5.56
C LEU A 73 -0.71 -13.42 -6.30
N SER A 74 -1.34 -13.41 -7.48
CA SER A 74 -1.56 -14.63 -8.28
C SER A 74 -0.26 -15.21 -8.85
N PHE A 75 0.80 -14.40 -8.99
CA PHE A 75 2.13 -14.91 -9.32
C PHE A 75 2.81 -15.63 -8.14
N LEU A 76 2.37 -15.37 -6.91
CA LEU A 76 3.01 -15.89 -5.68
C LEU A 76 2.19 -17.00 -5.02
N TYR A 77 0.89 -17.04 -5.25
CA TYR A 77 -0.03 -18.01 -4.68
C TYR A 77 -0.89 -18.68 -5.75
N ALA A 78 -1.12 -19.98 -5.58
CA ALA A 78 -2.17 -20.67 -6.30
C ALA A 78 -3.54 -20.07 -5.94
N GLU A 79 -4.45 -20.03 -6.91
CA GLU A 79 -5.77 -19.38 -6.81
C GLU A 79 -6.55 -19.80 -5.55
N ASN A 80 -6.68 -21.12 -5.31
CA ASN A 80 -7.39 -21.63 -4.15
C ASN A 80 -6.79 -21.14 -2.81
N LYS A 81 -5.46 -21.05 -2.71
CA LYS A 81 -4.79 -20.54 -1.50
C LYS A 81 -5.03 -19.03 -1.36
N LEU A 82 -4.92 -18.27 -2.45
CA LEU A 82 -5.14 -16.83 -2.44
C LEU A 82 -6.57 -16.48 -2.01
N VAL A 83 -7.57 -17.17 -2.54
CA VAL A 83 -8.98 -16.98 -2.15
C VAL A 83 -9.16 -17.20 -0.65
N GLN A 84 -8.62 -18.30 -0.11
CA GLN A 84 -8.70 -18.58 1.34
C GLN A 84 -8.02 -17.50 2.19
N LEU A 85 -6.86 -16.99 1.76
CA LEU A 85 -6.13 -15.95 2.48
C LEU A 85 -6.91 -14.62 2.51
N LEU A 86 -7.57 -14.28 1.40
CA LEU A 86 -8.41 -13.09 1.29
C LEU A 86 -9.70 -13.22 2.11
N GLU A 87 -10.40 -14.35 2.01
CA GLU A 87 -11.64 -14.60 2.77
C GLU A 87 -11.41 -14.58 4.29
N ARG A 88 -10.28 -15.11 4.74
CA ARG A 88 -9.87 -15.09 6.15
C ARG A 88 -9.28 -13.76 6.60
N LYS A 89 -9.15 -12.77 5.70
CA LYS A 89 -8.49 -11.48 5.95
C LYS A 89 -7.05 -11.61 6.45
N ILE A 90 -6.37 -12.70 6.08
CA ILE A 90 -4.91 -12.85 6.25
C ILE A 90 -4.21 -11.92 5.26
N ILE A 91 -4.75 -11.79 4.06
CA ILE A 91 -4.37 -10.73 3.12
C ILE A 91 -5.57 -9.80 2.96
N GLU A 92 -5.35 -8.51 3.18
CA GLU A 92 -6.36 -7.48 2.93
C GLU A 92 -5.84 -6.51 1.87
N VAL A 93 -6.66 -6.19 0.88
CA VAL A 93 -6.40 -5.13 -0.08
C VAL A 93 -7.47 -4.07 0.10
N VAL A 94 -7.06 -2.87 0.54
CA VAL A 94 -8.00 -1.83 0.98
C VAL A 94 -7.53 -0.43 0.61
N PRO A 95 -8.45 0.52 0.37
CA PRO A 95 -8.08 1.92 0.21
C PRO A 95 -7.43 2.48 1.48
N LEU A 96 -6.50 3.43 1.33
CA LEU A 96 -5.81 4.03 2.48
C LEU A 96 -6.77 4.62 3.54
N ALA A 97 -7.94 5.12 3.15
CA ALA A 97 -8.94 5.66 4.07
C ALA A 97 -9.43 4.64 5.12
N TYR A 98 -9.39 3.34 4.80
CA TYR A 98 -9.83 2.26 5.69
C TYR A 98 -8.83 1.97 6.82
N MET A 99 -7.66 2.60 6.79
CA MET A 99 -6.69 2.53 7.88
C MET A 99 -7.11 3.34 9.11
N ARG A 100 -8.03 4.31 8.96
CA ARG A 100 -8.43 5.20 10.06
C ARG A 100 -8.94 4.40 11.25
N GLY A 101 -8.38 4.69 12.44
CA GLY A 101 -8.82 4.06 13.69
C GLY A 101 -8.31 2.63 13.91
N ARG A 102 -7.54 2.06 12.97
CA ARG A 102 -6.93 0.73 13.15
C ARG A 102 -5.63 0.82 13.96
N THR A 103 -5.30 -0.25 14.67
CA THR A 103 -3.94 -0.57 15.12
C THR A 103 -3.64 -1.96 14.59
N LEU A 104 -2.50 -2.12 13.93
CA LEU A 104 -2.17 -3.34 13.21
C LEU A 104 -0.91 -3.95 13.81
N ASP A 105 -1.09 -4.88 14.74
CA ASP A 105 -0.01 -5.74 15.26
C ASP A 105 0.27 -6.91 14.31
N SER A 106 1.51 -7.42 14.38
CA SER A 106 2.04 -8.54 13.59
C SER A 106 1.64 -8.51 12.12
N ALA A 107 1.70 -7.33 11.49
CA ALA A 107 1.24 -7.12 10.13
C ALA A 107 2.38 -6.64 9.23
N TYR A 108 2.37 -7.10 7.98
CA TYR A 108 3.16 -6.49 6.91
C TYR A 108 2.30 -5.52 6.13
N MET A 109 2.55 -4.23 6.31
CA MET A 109 1.79 -3.16 5.67
C MET A 109 2.51 -2.65 4.43
N ILE A 110 1.80 -2.48 3.32
CA ILE A 110 2.34 -1.86 2.11
C ILE A 110 1.48 -0.66 1.76
N LEU A 111 2.10 0.52 1.65
CA LEU A 111 1.49 1.69 1.05
C LEU A 111 2.11 1.91 -0.33
N ASP A 112 1.35 1.55 -1.37
CA ASP A 112 1.78 1.72 -2.75
C ASP A 112 1.39 3.11 -3.27
N GLU A 113 2.21 3.68 -4.15
CA GLU A 113 1.96 4.96 -4.83
C GLU A 113 1.82 6.12 -3.84
N ALA A 114 2.69 6.12 -2.84
CA ALA A 114 2.62 7.03 -1.71
C ALA A 114 2.92 8.50 -2.08
N GLN A 115 3.42 8.77 -3.29
CA GLN A 115 3.49 10.13 -3.81
C GLN A 115 2.10 10.78 -3.94
N ASN A 116 1.06 9.97 -4.09
CA ASN A 116 -0.34 10.40 -4.13
C ASN A 116 -0.99 10.47 -2.74
N ALA A 117 -0.23 10.29 -1.66
CA ALA A 117 -0.70 10.51 -0.30
C ALA A 117 -0.37 11.92 0.20
N SER A 118 -1.33 12.55 0.86
CA SER A 118 -1.07 13.78 1.63
C SER A 118 -0.24 13.51 2.88
N VAL A 119 0.35 14.57 3.45
CA VAL A 119 1.06 14.50 4.76
C VAL A 119 0.20 13.85 5.84
N LEU A 120 -1.08 14.22 5.89
CA LEU A 120 -1.99 13.70 6.89
C LEU A 120 -2.27 12.21 6.69
N GLN A 121 -2.45 11.78 5.44
CA GLN A 121 -2.66 10.38 5.09
C GLN A 121 -1.41 9.53 5.37
N MET A 122 -0.21 10.04 5.09
CA MET A 122 1.05 9.37 5.45
C MET A 122 1.18 9.19 6.96
N LYS A 123 0.92 10.25 7.75
CA LYS A 123 0.91 10.17 9.22
C LYS A 123 -0.15 9.18 9.72
N MET A 124 -1.33 9.22 9.11
CA MET A 124 -2.43 8.30 9.43
C MET A 124 -2.02 6.85 9.20
N PHE A 125 -1.36 6.52 8.08
CA PHE A 125 -0.82 5.19 7.79
C PHE A 125 0.24 4.75 8.80
N LEU A 126 1.29 5.55 8.98
CA LEU A 126 2.44 5.19 9.83
C LEU A 126 2.05 4.98 11.29
N THR A 127 1.08 5.76 11.80
CA THR A 127 0.59 5.61 13.18
C THR A 127 -0.32 4.41 13.40
N ARG A 128 -0.57 3.56 12.38
CA ARG A 128 -1.28 2.28 12.58
C ARG A 128 -0.32 1.12 12.84
N LEU A 129 0.98 1.32 12.66
CA LEU A 129 1.99 0.28 12.85
C LEU A 129 2.04 -0.13 14.33
N GLY A 130 1.58 -1.34 14.61
CA GLY A 130 1.57 -1.95 15.93
C GLY A 130 2.84 -2.77 16.22
N ILE A 131 2.82 -3.52 17.31
CA ILE A 131 3.95 -4.33 17.75
C ILE A 131 4.18 -5.48 16.77
N GLY A 132 5.44 -5.74 16.42
CA GLY A 132 5.81 -6.82 15.49
C GLY A 132 5.46 -6.55 14.04
N SER A 133 4.95 -5.36 13.72
CA SER A 133 4.56 -4.99 12.37
C SER A 133 5.69 -4.32 11.61
N ARG A 134 5.67 -4.49 10.29
CA ARG A 134 6.62 -3.87 9.36
C ARG A 134 5.87 -3.17 8.25
N ALA A 135 6.47 -2.14 7.67
CA ALA A 135 5.89 -1.40 6.56
C ALA A 135 6.88 -1.17 5.42
N ILE A 136 6.41 -1.33 4.18
CA ILE A 136 7.05 -0.76 3.00
C ILE A 136 6.16 0.31 2.39
N ILE A 137 6.73 1.49 2.17
CA ILE A 137 6.10 2.59 1.47
C ILE A 137 6.79 2.70 0.10
N THR A 138 6.05 2.50 -0.99
CA THR A 138 6.58 2.68 -2.34
C THR A 138 6.14 4.03 -2.90
N GLY A 139 6.92 4.57 -3.81
CA GLY A 139 6.45 5.70 -4.62
C GLY A 139 7.43 6.13 -5.70
N ASP A 140 6.95 7.02 -6.56
CA ASP A 140 7.71 7.62 -7.63
C ASP A 140 7.67 9.15 -7.51
N VAL A 141 8.81 9.76 -7.15
CA VAL A 141 8.93 11.23 -7.01
C VAL A 141 8.72 11.98 -8.32
N THR A 142 8.84 11.31 -9.47
CA THR A 142 8.69 11.91 -10.80
C THR A 142 7.24 11.92 -11.28
N GLN A 143 6.37 11.12 -10.67
CA GLN A 143 4.96 10.96 -11.06
C GLN A 143 4.03 11.53 -10.00
N ILE A 144 4.07 12.85 -9.83
CA ILE A 144 3.21 13.54 -8.87
C ILE A 144 1.88 13.90 -9.56
N ASP A 145 0.81 13.20 -9.20
CA ASP A 145 -0.54 13.47 -9.73
C ASP A 145 -1.31 14.51 -8.88
N LEU A 146 -0.78 14.92 -7.71
CA LEU A 146 -1.41 15.85 -6.78
C LEU A 146 -1.04 17.34 -7.02
N PRO A 147 -1.95 18.29 -6.72
CA PRO A 147 -1.60 19.71 -6.64
C PRO A 147 -0.47 19.96 -5.61
N LYS A 148 0.48 20.85 -5.95
CA LYS A 148 1.72 21.09 -5.17
C LYS A 148 1.53 21.40 -3.67
N THR A 149 0.35 21.87 -3.26
CA THR A 149 0.01 22.21 -1.86
C THR A 149 -0.25 21.01 -0.96
N HIS A 150 -0.44 19.80 -1.50
CA HIS A 150 -0.81 18.59 -0.73
C HIS A 150 0.34 17.59 -0.54
N LEU A 151 1.52 17.88 -1.07
CA LEU A 151 2.64 16.93 -1.10
C LEU A 151 3.24 16.66 0.29
N THR A 152 3.62 15.41 0.51
CA THR A 152 4.38 14.99 1.69
C THR A 152 5.79 15.61 1.69
N GLN A 153 6.29 16.02 2.87
CA GLN A 153 7.64 16.61 3.01
C GLN A 153 8.78 15.72 2.47
N VAL A 154 8.60 14.39 2.54
CA VAL A 154 9.54 13.39 2.00
C VAL A 154 9.76 13.56 0.50
N TYR A 155 8.71 13.95 -0.22
CA TYR A 155 8.76 14.18 -1.67
C TYR A 155 9.04 15.65 -1.98
N TYR A 156 8.51 16.59 -1.20
CA TYR A 156 8.70 18.05 -1.40
C TYR A 156 10.17 18.50 -1.38
N ARG A 157 11.00 17.90 -0.52
CA ARG A 157 12.43 18.28 -0.39
C ARG A 157 13.31 17.87 -1.58
N ARG A 158 12.83 17.00 -2.47
CA ARG A 158 13.64 16.41 -3.56
C ARG A 158 13.25 16.87 -4.97
N VAL A 159 12.13 17.59 -5.11
CA VAL A 159 11.70 18.22 -6.38
C VAL A 159 12.23 19.67 -6.51
N ASN A 160 12.77 20.24 -5.42
CA ASN A 160 13.27 21.62 -5.36
C ASN A 160 14.81 21.73 -5.35
N TYR A 161 15.52 20.71 -5.83
CA TYR A 161 16.96 20.73 -6.12
C TYR A 161 17.25 20.03 -7.43
#